data_AF-A0A6V7KGR8-F1
#
_entry.id   AF-A0A6V7KGR8-F1
#
_cell.length_a   1.000
_cell.length_b   1.000
_cell.length_c   1.000
_cell.angle_alpha   90.00
_cell.angle_beta   90.00
_cell.angle_gamma   90.00
#
_symmetry.space_group_name_H-M   'P 1'
#
loop_
_entity.id
_entity.type
_entity.pdbx_description
1 polymer ?
#
loop_
_entity_poly.entity_id
_entity_poly.type
_entity_poly.pdbx_seq_one_letter_code
_entity_poly.pdbx_strand_id
1 'polypeptide(L)'
;IADPCEKEPVDAIGPMSAQQREDITASAQHALRLVAFRQIHKVLGMEQLPPPKHKVRFTRKRRRDNSNGEGTDNETTKKDKKTEETKAEIKMETDSK
;
A
#
# COMPACT_ATOMS: atom_id res chain seq x y z
N ILE A 1 21.65 -11.33 8.75
CA ILE A 1 21.93 -9.89 8.99
C ILE A 1 23.05 -9.84 10.01
N ALA A 2 24.27 -9.52 9.61
CA ALA A 2 25.39 -9.51 10.54
C ALA A 2 25.19 -8.41 11.58
N ASP A 3 25.38 -8.74 12.86
CA ASP A 3 25.31 -7.79 13.96
C ASP A 3 26.63 -6.99 14.06
N PRO A 4 26.61 -5.66 13.88
CA PRO A 4 27.82 -4.84 13.98
C PRO A 4 28.29 -4.61 15.43
N CYS A 5 27.50 -4.97 16.44
CA CYS A 5 27.81 -4.79 17.85
C CYS A 5 28.48 -6.02 18.48
N GLU A 6 28.43 -7.17 17.82
CA GLU A 6 29.05 -8.41 18.28
C GLU A 6 30.46 -8.59 17.69
N LYS A 7 31.38 -9.13 18.50
CA LYS A 7 32.76 -9.38 18.05
C LYS A 7 32.84 -10.57 17.09
N GLU A 8 32.07 -11.61 17.38
CA GLU A 8 31.96 -12.81 16.54
C GLU A 8 30.90 -12.59 15.45
N PRO A 9 30.97 -13.30 14.31
CA PRO A 9 30.00 -13.16 13.23
C PRO A 9 28.63 -13.73 13.63
N VAL A 10 27.81 -12.89 14.27
CA VAL A 10 26.48 -13.24 14.77
C VAL A 10 25.39 -12.72 13.81
N ASP A 11 24.37 -13.54 13.55
CA ASP A 11 23.16 -13.11 12.85
C ASP A 11 22.20 -12.42 13.82
N ALA A 12 21.93 -11.14 13.62
CA ALA A 12 21.04 -10.32 14.45
C ALA A 12 19.60 -10.87 14.51
N ILE A 13 19.14 -11.53 13.45
CA ILE A 13 17.82 -12.18 13.41
C ILE A 13 17.89 -13.68 13.76
N GLY A 14 19.09 -14.18 14.06
CA GLY A 14 19.39 -15.56 14.46
C GLY A 14 18.38 -16.16 15.44
N PRO A 15 18.04 -15.46 16.54
CA PRO A 15 17.12 -15.96 17.58
C PRO A 15 15.67 -16.20 17.14
N MET A 16 15.26 -15.73 15.96
CA MET A 16 13.90 -15.94 15.47
C MET A 16 13.65 -17.40 15.07
N SER A 17 12.49 -17.93 15.45
CA SER A 17 12.03 -19.24 14.99
C SER A 17 11.73 -19.25 13.48
N ALA A 18 11.68 -20.45 12.89
CA ALA A 18 11.32 -20.60 11.47
C ALA A 18 9.95 -19.97 11.16
N GLN A 19 8.95 -20.20 12.01
CA GLN A 19 7.61 -19.64 11.85
C GLN A 19 7.62 -18.11 11.87
N GLN A 20 8.33 -17.49 12.82
CA GLN A 20 8.41 -16.04 12.90
C GLN A 20 9.07 -15.44 11.64
N ARG A 21 10.08 -16.12 11.09
CA ARG A 21 10.73 -15.69 9.84
C ARG A 21 9.77 -15.77 8.66
N GLU A 22 8.97 -16.83 8.58
CA GLU A 22 7.93 -16.99 7.54
C GLU A 22 6.83 -15.93 7.66
N ASP A 23 6.34 -15.66 8.86
CA ASP A 23 5.30 -14.67 9.13
C ASP A 23 5.75 -13.24 8.76
N ILE A 24 6.98 -12.86 9.15
CA ILE A 24 7.57 -11.57 8.76
C ILE A 24 7.76 -11.51 7.24
N THR A 25 8.21 -12.60 6.62
CA THR A 25 8.41 -12.64 5.16
C THR A 25 7.08 -12.50 4.42
N ALA A 26 6.04 -13.23 4.84
CA ALA A 26 4.72 -13.19 4.22
C ALA A 26 4.06 -11.81 4.36
N SER A 27 4.11 -11.22 5.56
CA SER A 27 3.59 -9.87 5.80
C SER A 27 4.34 -8.80 5.01
N ALA A 28 5.67 -8.87 4.92
CA ALA A 28 6.48 -7.95 4.11
C ALA A 28 6.15 -8.06 2.60
N GLN A 29 5.97 -9.28 2.08
CA GLN A 29 5.55 -9.49 0.69
C GLN A 29 4.18 -8.84 0.41
N HIS A 30 3.22 -8.98 1.33
CA HIS A 30 1.93 -8.33 1.21
C HIS A 30 2.04 -6.80 1.24
N ALA A 31 2.80 -6.26 2.19
CA ALA A 31 3.07 -4.83 2.28
C ALA A 31 3.71 -4.28 0.99
N LEU A 32 4.66 -5.01 0.39
CA LEU A 32 5.28 -4.62 -0.88
C LEU A 32 4.26 -4.51 -2.02
N ARG A 33 3.31 -5.44 -2.11
CA ARG A 33 2.22 -5.35 -3.09
C ARG A 33 1.37 -4.10 -2.84
N LEU A 34 1.02 -3.81 -1.59
CA LEU A 34 0.28 -2.58 -1.25
C LEU A 34 1.05 -1.33 -1.67
N VAL A 35 2.37 -1.28 -1.44
CA VAL A 35 3.21 -0.16 -1.88
C VAL A 35 3.21 -0.02 -3.41
N ALA A 36 3.35 -1.12 -4.16
CA ALA A 36 3.32 -1.12 -5.62
C ALA A 36 1.99 -0.58 -6.18
N PHE A 37 0.87 -0.88 -5.53
CA PHE A 37 -0.45 -0.37 -5.88
C PHE A 37 -0.82 0.96 -5.19
N ARG A 38 0.18 1.70 -4.69
CA ARG A 38 0.02 3.04 -4.08
C ARG A 38 -0.88 3.06 -2.84
N GLN A 39 -0.97 1.95 -2.13
CA GLN A 39 -1.73 1.76 -0.89
C GLN A 39 -0.83 1.75 0.37
N ILE A 40 0.29 2.47 0.35
CA ILE A 40 1.25 2.53 1.48
C ILE A 40 0.62 3.03 2.80
N HIS A 41 -0.45 3.83 2.72
CA HIS A 41 -1.19 4.30 3.90
C HIS A 41 -1.72 3.14 4.76
N LYS A 42 -2.07 2.01 4.14
CA LYS A 42 -2.49 0.79 4.86
C LYS A 42 -1.34 0.14 5.63
N VAL A 43 -0.14 0.15 5.05
CA VAL A 43 1.07 -0.40 5.70
C VAL A 43 1.48 0.47 6.89
N LEU A 44 1.35 1.79 6.76
CA LEU A 44 1.68 2.76 7.80
C LEU A 44 0.58 2.92 8.87
N GLY A 45 -0.58 2.25 8.72
CA GLY A 45 -1.69 2.39 9.66
C GLY A 45 -2.28 3.80 9.72
N MET A 46 -2.29 4.52 8.59
CA MET A 46 -2.75 5.90 8.49
C MET A 46 -3.86 6.06 7.45
N GLU A 47 -4.56 7.19 7.52
CA GLU A 47 -5.52 7.58 6.49
C GLU A 47 -4.80 7.92 5.18
N GLN A 48 -5.46 7.66 4.05
CA GLN A 48 -4.93 8.04 2.75
C GLN A 48 -4.85 9.58 2.65
N LEU A 49 -3.65 10.08 2.34
CA LEU A 49 -3.45 11.52 2.13
C LEU A 49 -4.32 12.04 0.98
N PRO A 50 -4.82 13.29 1.08
CA PRO A 50 -5.57 13.92 0.01
C PRO A 50 -4.79 13.92 -1.32
N PRO A 51 -5.46 13.77 -2.48
CA PRO A 51 -4.79 13.82 -3.76
C PRO A 51 -4.10 15.19 -3.95
N PRO A 52 -2.88 15.22 -4.52
CA PRO A 52 -2.15 16.47 -4.72
C PRO A 52 -2.98 17.43 -5.60
N LYS A 53 -3.18 18.65 -5.10
CA LYS A 53 -3.99 19.68 -5.77
C LYS A 53 -3.43 20.11 -7.13
N HIS A 54 -2.13 19.91 -7.33
CA HIS A 54 -1.45 20.26 -8.58
C HIS A 54 -1.20 18.95 -9.34
N LYS A 55 -2.00 18.71 -10.36
CA LYS A 55 -1.68 17.70 -11.38
C LYS A 55 -0.44 18.21 -12.10
N VAL A 56 0.75 17.92 -11.57
CA VAL A 56 1.96 17.97 -12.37
C VAL A 56 1.72 16.95 -13.46
N ARG A 57 1.23 17.42 -14.61
CA ARG A 57 1.24 16.66 -15.85
C ARG A 57 2.71 16.43 -16.11
N PHE A 58 3.26 15.38 -15.52
CA PHE A 58 4.48 14.78 -16.02
C PHE A 58 4.12 14.41 -17.45
N THR A 59 4.49 15.28 -18.39
CA THR A 59 4.55 14.98 -19.81
C THR A 59 5.63 13.92 -19.97
N ARG A 60 5.37 12.71 -19.46
CA ARG A 60 6.04 11.50 -19.91
C ARG A 60 5.54 11.25 -21.31
N LYS A 61 6.03 12.05 -22.26
CA LYS A 61 6.29 11.56 -23.61
C LYS A 61 7.24 10.38 -23.40
N ARG A 62 6.70 9.17 -23.24
CA ARG A 62 7.39 8.02 -23.81
C ARG A 62 7.53 8.38 -25.27
N ARG A 63 8.75 8.47 -25.80
CA ARG A 63 8.96 8.44 -27.25
C ARG A 63 8.41 7.09 -27.71
N ARG A 64 7.14 7.07 -28.09
CA ARG A 64 6.56 6.03 -28.92
C ARG A 64 7.06 6.38 -30.32
N ASP A 65 8.16 5.78 -30.73
CA ASP A 65 8.39 5.59 -32.16
C ASP A 65 7.30 4.62 -32.60
N ASN A 66 6.23 5.18 -33.16
CA ASN A 66 5.51 4.61 -34.30
C ASN A 66 4.38 5.57 -34.70
N SER A 67 4.34 5.77 -36.01
CA SER A 67 3.43 6.55 -36.83
C SER A 67 1.94 6.28 -36.61
N ASN A 68 1.18 7.36 -36.77
CA ASN A 68 -0.22 7.44 -37.21
C ASN A 68 -1.32 6.87 -36.28
N GLY A 69 -2.29 7.72 -35.94
CA GLY A 69 -3.51 7.31 -35.23
C GLY A 69 -4.24 8.49 -34.61
N GLU A 70 -5.09 9.14 -35.39
CA GLU A 70 -6.17 10.01 -34.89
C GLU A 70 -7.06 9.23 -33.91
N GLY A 71 -7.52 9.90 -32.85
CA GLY A 71 -8.36 9.28 -31.82
C GLY A 71 -8.88 10.28 -30.80
N THR A 72 -9.90 11.01 -31.22
CA THR A 72 -10.99 11.68 -30.48
C THR A 72 -10.98 11.51 -28.95
N ASP A 73 -10.73 12.61 -28.23
CA ASP A 73 -10.99 12.74 -26.79
C ASP A 73 -12.51 12.87 -26.59
N ASN A 74 -13.12 11.91 -25.90
CA ASN A 74 -14.51 11.99 -25.48
C ASN A 74 -14.58 12.25 -23.98
N GLU A 75 -15.18 13.37 -23.62
CA GLU A 75 -15.46 13.81 -22.27
C GLU A 75 -16.45 12.88 -21.54
N THR A 76 -16.56 13.12 -20.22
CA THR A 76 -17.64 12.76 -19.29
C THR A 76 -17.45 11.47 -18.48
N THR A 77 -17.28 11.63 -17.16
CA THR A 77 -18.37 11.39 -16.19
C THR A 77 -17.90 11.69 -14.77
N LYS A 78 -18.50 12.74 -14.21
CA LYS A 78 -18.53 13.09 -12.80
C LYS A 78 -19.68 12.28 -12.17
N LYS A 79 -19.44 11.43 -11.18
CA LYS A 79 -20.51 10.91 -10.30
C LYS A 79 -19.96 10.56 -8.92
N ASP A 80 -20.06 11.54 -8.03
CA ASP A 80 -20.03 11.35 -6.58
C ASP A 80 -21.22 10.48 -6.13
N LYS A 81 -20.97 9.48 -5.29
CA LYS A 81 -21.96 9.00 -4.30
C LYS A 81 -21.28 8.35 -3.08
N LYS A 82 -21.07 9.20 -2.08
CA LYS A 82 -21.30 9.04 -0.63
C LYS A 82 -21.30 7.62 0.00
N THR A 83 -20.31 7.44 0.88
CA THR A 83 -20.30 6.82 2.23
C THR A 83 -21.55 6.12 2.77
N GLU A 84 -21.37 4.89 3.27
CA GLU A 84 -21.72 4.38 4.62
C GLU A 84 -21.88 2.85 4.59
N GLU A 85 -20.84 2.04 4.84
CA GLU A 85 -21.01 0.61 5.24
C GLU A 85 -19.81 0.13 6.08
N THR A 86 -19.57 0.73 7.25
CA THR A 86 -18.75 0.12 8.32
C THR A 86 -19.31 0.51 9.70
N LYS A 87 -20.57 0.12 9.96
CA LYS A 87 -21.19 0.31 11.28
C LYS A 87 -22.09 -0.86 11.71
N ALA A 88 -21.63 -2.10 11.54
CA ALA A 88 -22.47 -3.26 11.89
C ALA A 88 -21.80 -4.42 12.64
N GLU A 89 -20.47 -4.46 12.85
CA GLU A 89 -19.83 -5.68 13.40
C GLU A 89 -19.02 -5.53 14.69
N ILE A 90 -19.17 -4.43 15.43
CA ILE A 90 -18.68 -4.34 16.82
C ILE A 90 -19.87 -4.00 17.72
N LYS A 91 -20.86 -4.89 17.74
CA LYS A 91 -21.81 -4.98 18.86
C LYS A 91 -21.04 -5.65 20.00
N MET A 92 -20.49 -4.78 20.83
CA MET A 92 -19.92 -5.12 22.13
C MET A 92 -20.92 -5.95 22.93
N GLU A 93 -20.43 -7.11 23.36
CA GLU A 93 -20.43 -7.61 24.73
C GLU A 93 -21.07 -6.70 25.81
N THR A 94 -21.65 -7.35 26.82
CA THR A 94 -22.14 -6.84 28.12
C THR A 94 -23.63 -6.46 28.23
N ASP A 95 -24.46 -7.48 28.44
CA ASP A 95 -25.60 -7.36 29.35
C ASP A 95 -25.41 -8.38 30.48
N SER A 96 -24.90 -7.90 31.60
CA SER A 96 -24.99 -8.54 32.91
C SER A 96 -25.62 -7.53 33.84
N LYS A 97 -26.90 -7.73 34.14
CA LYS A 97 -27.53 -7.22 35.34
C LYS A 97 -28.67 -8.11 35.79
#